data_AF-A0A9D1J4H2-F1
#
_entry.id   AF-A0A9D1J4H2-F1
#
_cell.length_a   1.000
_cell.length_b   1.000
_cell.length_c   1.000
_cell.angle_alpha   90.00
_cell.angle_beta   90.00
_cell.angle_gamma   90.00
#
_symmetry.space_group_name_H-M   'P 1'
#
loop_
_entity.id
_entity.type
_entity.pdbx_description
1 polymer ?
#
loop_
_entity_poly.entity_id
_entity_poly.type
_entity_poly.pdbx_seq_one_letter_code
_entity_poly.pdbx_strand_id
1 'polypeptide(L)'
;ELSIQEDKEPSVILQNVHPADTLYMGGKTVNIQVASENDPKIPSLLRALARYPGPDEARFFFADRRKLARPRGITGVMAEEELLRKLRGIAGADNVKVTNEK
;
A
#
# COMPACT_ATOMS: atom_id res chain seq x y z
N GLU A 1 -29.68 26.48 29.24
CA GLU A 1 -30.31 25.50 28.34
C GLU A 1 -29.20 24.77 27.59
N LEU A 2 -29.12 23.44 27.72
CA LEU A 2 -28.13 22.61 27.03
C LEU A 2 -28.88 21.87 25.91
N SER A 3 -28.72 22.35 24.67
CA SER A 3 -29.29 21.69 23.49
C SER A 3 -28.40 20.50 23.13
N ILE A 4 -28.88 19.31 23.45
CA ILE A 4 -28.32 18.04 22.97
C ILE A 4 -28.69 17.99 21.48
N GLN A 5 -27.70 18.15 20.60
CA GLN A 5 -27.90 17.93 19.18
C GLN A 5 -28.11 16.42 18.98
N GLU A 6 -29.25 16.07 18.38
CA GLU A 6 -29.66 14.70 18.08
C GLU A 6 -28.54 13.93 17.37
N ASP A 7 -28.33 12.69 17.81
CA ASP A 7 -27.45 11.70 17.21
C ASP A 7 -27.76 11.54 15.72
N LYS A 8 -27.06 12.30 14.87
CA LYS A 8 -27.11 12.08 13.42
C LYS A 8 -26.44 10.75 13.13
N GLU A 9 -27.20 9.82 12.54
CA GLU A 9 -26.65 8.57 12.04
C GLU A 9 -25.45 8.84 11.10
N PRO A 10 -24.36 8.08 11.22
CA PRO A 10 -23.18 8.28 10.40
C PRO A 10 -23.55 8.07 8.92
N SER A 11 -23.36 9.11 8.11
CA SER A 11 -23.54 9.04 6.66
C SER A 11 -22.20 8.78 5.99
N VAL A 12 -22.17 7.81 5.07
CA VAL A 12 -20.99 7.53 4.25
C VAL A 12 -21.10 8.32 2.96
N ILE A 13 -20.15 9.22 2.72
CA ILE A 13 -20.03 9.97 1.47
C ILE A 13 -19.07 9.20 0.56
N LEU A 14 -19.60 8.58 -0.49
CA LEU A 14 -18.81 7.93 -1.52
C LEU A 14 -18.25 8.98 -2.48
N GLN A 15 -16.93 9.17 -2.47
CA GLN A 15 -16.28 10.13 -3.37
C GLN A 15 -16.07 9.58 -4.78
N ASN A 16 -15.84 8.27 -4.92
CA ASN A 16 -15.60 7.61 -6.21
C ASN A 16 -16.27 6.23 -6.24
N VAL A 17 -16.85 5.87 -7.39
CA VAL A 17 -17.44 4.55 -7.67
C VAL A 17 -16.77 4.01 -8.92
N HIS A 18 -16.20 2.80 -8.83
CA HIS A 18 -15.53 2.14 -9.95
C HIS A 18 -16.25 0.84 -10.31
N PRO A 19 -16.47 0.55 -11.61
CA PRO A 19 -17.00 -0.73 -12.06
C PRO A 19 -16.13 -1.90 -11.60
N ALA A 20 -16.74 -3.04 -11.25
CA ALA A 20 -16.02 -4.23 -10.82
C ALA A 20 -15.00 -4.71 -11.89
N ASP A 21 -15.34 -4.56 -13.17
CA ASP A 21 -14.49 -4.96 -14.29
C ASP A 21 -13.26 -4.04 -14.46
N THR A 22 -13.27 -2.85 -13.85
CA THR A 22 -12.10 -1.96 -13.75
C THR A 22 -11.24 -2.25 -12.53
N LEU A 23 -11.77 -3.01 -11.57
CA LEU A 23 -10.98 -3.53 -10.47
C LEU A 23 -10.18 -4.70 -11.04
N TYR A 24 -8.90 -4.48 -11.32
CA TYR A 24 -7.98 -5.54 -11.71
C TYR A 24 -8.07 -6.69 -10.68
N MET A 25 -8.73 -7.80 -11.05
CA MET A 25 -8.94 -8.97 -10.19
C MET A 25 -7.76 -9.96 -10.21
N GLY A 26 -6.60 -9.53 -10.69
CA GLY A 26 -5.41 -10.39 -10.88
C GLY A 26 -4.11 -9.62 -10.70
N GLY A 27 -4.02 -8.82 -9.63
CA GLY A 27 -2.85 -8.02 -9.32
C GLY A 27 -1.75 -8.83 -8.61
N LYS A 28 -0.50 -8.53 -8.94
CA LYS A 28 0.62 -8.91 -8.08
C LYS A 28 0.53 -8.11 -6.78
N THR A 29 1.09 -8.64 -5.71
CA THR A 29 1.33 -7.90 -4.47
C THR A 29 2.83 -7.84 -4.23
N VAL A 30 3.38 -6.63 -4.17
CA VAL A 30 4.76 -6.35 -3.78
C VAL A 30 4.82 -6.18 -2.27
N ASN A 31 5.31 -7.21 -1.58
CA ASN A 31 5.54 -7.19 -0.14
C ASN A 31 6.97 -6.75 0.15
N ILE A 32 7.12 -5.70 0.95
CA ILE A 32 8.42 -5.12 1.30
C ILE A 32 8.58 -5.18 2.82
N GLN A 33 9.56 -5.94 3.28
CA GLN A 33 9.90 -6.02 4.70
C GLN A 33 10.71 -4.81 5.14
N VAL A 34 10.29 -4.21 6.25
CA VAL A 34 10.95 -3.10 6.95
C VAL A 34 11.05 -3.43 8.44
N ALA A 35 12.01 -2.84 9.14
CA ALA A 35 12.27 -3.16 10.54
C ALA A 35 11.10 -2.77 11.45
N SER A 36 10.56 -1.56 11.27
CA SER A 36 9.45 -0.97 12.04
C SER A 36 8.81 0.20 11.27
N GLU A 37 7.77 0.81 11.83
CA GLU A 37 7.09 1.99 11.27
C GLU A 37 8.01 3.21 11.10
N ASN A 38 9.13 3.24 11.82
CA ASN A 38 10.12 4.31 11.78
C ASN A 38 11.38 3.93 10.99
N ASP A 39 11.35 2.86 10.19
CA ASP A 39 12.51 2.44 9.39
C ASP A 39 12.95 3.59 8.45
N PRO A 40 14.23 4.02 8.51
CA PRO A 40 14.73 5.16 7.73
C PRO A 40 14.63 4.95 6.21
N LYS A 41 14.43 3.71 5.74
CA LYS A 41 14.25 3.40 4.32
C LYS A 41 12.85 3.74 3.80
N ILE A 42 11.84 3.83 4.68
CA ILE A 42 10.43 4.02 4.28
C ILE A 42 10.24 5.23 3.36
N PRO A 43 10.78 6.43 3.63
CA PRO A 43 10.62 7.57 2.73
C PRO A 43 11.16 7.32 1.32
N SER A 44 12.29 6.59 1.20
CA SER A 44 12.87 6.23 -0.10
C SER A 44 12.04 5.17 -0.82
N LEU A 45 11.51 4.19 -0.09
CA LEU A 45 10.59 3.19 -0.64
C LEU A 45 9.30 3.84 -1.16
N LEU A 46 8.69 4.75 -0.39
CA LEU A 46 7.50 5.50 -0.80
C LEU A 46 7.76 6.31 -2.08
N ARG A 47 8.89 7.02 -2.17
CA ARG A 47 9.28 7.76 -3.38
C ARG A 47 9.47 6.84 -4.58
N ALA A 48 10.02 5.64 -4.38
CA ALA A 48 10.16 4.65 -5.45
C ALA A 48 8.79 4.16 -5.92
N LEU A 49 7.91 3.76 -5.00
CA LEU A 49 6.56 3.28 -5.31
C LEU A 49 5.72 4.34 -6.05
N ALA A 50 5.76 5.60 -5.60
CA ALA A 50 4.99 6.69 -6.21
C ALA A 50 5.37 7.01 -7.66
N ARG A 51 6.58 6.62 -8.11
CA ARG A 51 7.04 6.83 -9.50
C ARG A 51 6.50 5.79 -10.48
N TYR A 52 5.91 4.71 -9.98
CA TYR A 52 5.42 3.59 -10.79
C TYR A 52 3.97 3.30 -10.43
N PRO A 53 3.02 4.22 -10.65
CA PRO A 53 1.60 3.95 -10.39
C PRO A 53 1.11 2.82 -11.28
N GLY A 54 0.29 1.92 -10.74
CA GLY A 54 -0.23 0.78 -11.48
C GLY A 54 -1.27 -0.02 -10.68
N PRO A 55 -1.72 -1.16 -11.23
CA PRO A 55 -2.82 -1.94 -10.66
C PRO A 55 -2.39 -2.88 -9.52
N ASP A 56 -1.09 -3.13 -9.34
CA ASP A 56 -0.58 -4.10 -8.37
C ASP A 56 -0.57 -3.51 -6.95
N GLU A 57 -0.79 -4.34 -5.94
CA GLU A 57 -0.77 -3.88 -4.55
C GLU A 57 0.67 -3.76 -4.03
N ALA A 58 0.93 -2.76 -3.18
CA ALA A 58 2.16 -2.68 -2.37
C ALA A 58 1.83 -2.80 -0.87
N ARG A 59 2.60 -3.60 -0.13
CA ARG A 59 2.47 -3.77 1.33
C ARG A 59 3.82 -3.62 2.03
N PHE A 60 3.83 -2.95 3.17
CA PHE A 60 4.93 -3.02 4.12
C PHE A 60 4.69 -4.12 5.16
N PHE A 61 5.68 -4.98 5.36
CA PHE A 61 5.73 -5.93 6.47
C PHE A 61 6.66 -5.39 7.54
N PHE A 62 6.09 -4.98 8.68
CA PHE A 62 6.84 -4.49 9.84
C PHE A 62 7.29 -5.67 10.69
N ALA A 63 8.60 -5.97 10.66
CA ALA A 63 9.16 -7.15 11.28
C ALA A 63 9.01 -7.15 12.82
N ASP A 64 9.15 -5.99 13.46
CA ASP A 64 9.00 -5.81 14.91
C ASP A 64 7.61 -6.21 15.43
N ARG A 65 6.56 -5.90 14.68
CA ARG A 65 5.16 -6.14 15.05
C ARG A 65 4.53 -7.32 14.33
N ARG A 66 5.23 -7.90 13.36
CA ARG A 66 4.73 -8.94 12.43
C ARG A 66 3.41 -8.54 11.77
N LYS A 67 3.31 -7.27 11.36
CA LYS A 67 2.09 -6.69 10.75
C LYS A 67 2.32 -6.31 9.29
N LEU A 68 1.28 -6.50 8.48
CA LEU A 68 1.20 -5.99 7.12
C LEU A 68 0.37 -4.70 7.11
N ALA A 69 0.82 -3.69 6.38
CA ALA A 69 0.05 -2.47 6.14
C ALA A 69 0.26 -1.96 4.72
N ARG A 70 -0.77 -1.30 4.19
CA ARG A 70 -0.66 -0.55 2.94
C ARG A 70 0.06 0.79 3.20
N PRO A 71 1.05 1.17 2.38
CA PRO A 71 1.67 2.48 2.45
C PRO A 71 0.63 3.58 2.16
N ARG A 72 0.54 4.57 3.05
CA ARG A 72 -0.38 5.71 2.86
C ARG A 72 0.02 6.50 1.60
N GLY A 73 -0.97 6.89 0.82
CA GLY A 73 -0.77 7.68 -0.41
C GLY A 73 -0.31 6.87 -1.62
N ILE A 74 -0.20 5.54 -1.51
CA ILE A 74 0.08 4.64 -2.64
C ILE A 74 -1.18 3.81 -2.91
N THR A 75 -1.86 4.13 -4.01
CA THR A 75 -3.10 3.42 -4.40
C THR A 75 -2.81 2.07 -5.05
N GLY A 76 -1.66 1.97 -5.72
CA GLY A 76 -1.19 0.77 -6.41
C GLY A 76 0.10 1.08 -7.15
N VAL A 77 0.80 0.05 -7.59
CA VAL A 77 2.06 0.16 -8.31
C VAL A 77 2.10 -0.73 -9.55
N MET A 78 3.03 -0.45 -10.45
CA MET A 78 3.33 -1.33 -11.58
C MET A 78 4.50 -2.22 -11.20
N ALA A 79 4.23 -3.49 -10.87
CA ALA A 79 5.23 -4.44 -10.36
C ALA A 79 6.14 -5.00 -11.47
N GLU A 80 6.77 -4.10 -12.21
CA GLU A 80 7.78 -4.38 -13.22
C GLU A 80 9.17 -4.54 -12.62
N GLU A 81 10.07 -5.21 -13.35
CA GLU A 81 11.42 -5.52 -12.87
C GLU A 81 12.23 -4.27 -12.51
N GLU A 82 11.98 -3.13 -13.17
CA GLU A 82 12.69 -1.89 -12.83
C GLU A 82 12.32 -1.39 -11.42
N LEU A 83 11.03 -1.39 -11.08
CA LEU A 83 10.57 -1.05 -9.73
C LEU A 83 11.13 -2.04 -8.72
N LEU A 84 11.00 -3.34 -8.99
CA LEU A 84 11.48 -4.39 -8.08
C LEU A 84 12.98 -4.27 -7.82
N ARG A 85 13.79 -3.98 -8.85
CA ARG A 85 15.22 -3.73 -8.72
C ARG A 85 15.51 -2.54 -7.82
N LYS A 86 14.78 -1.43 -7.96
CA LYS A 86 14.93 -0.24 -7.10
C LYS A 86 14.58 -0.55 -5.65
N LEU A 87 13.47 -1.25 -5.42
CA LEU A 87 13.03 -1.64 -4.07
C LEU A 87 14.05 -2.57 -3.41
N ARG A 88 14.55 -3.58 -4.14
CA ARG A 88 15.60 -4.50 -3.67
C ARG A 88 16.90 -3.76 -3.35
N GLY A 89 17.25 -2.72 -4.10
CA GLY A 89 18.40 -1.87 -3.82
C GLY A 89 18.28 -1.04 -2.54
N ILE A 90 17.05 -0.71 -2.11
CA ILE A 90 16.78 0.09 -0.91
C ILE A 90 16.59 -0.82 0.33
N ALA A 91 15.71 -1.82 0.21
CA ALA A 91 15.32 -2.69 1.31
C ALA A 91 16.27 -3.89 1.50
N GLY A 92 16.96 -4.33 0.44
CA GLY A 92 17.66 -5.61 0.34
C GLY A 92 16.86 -6.62 -0.48
N ALA A 93 17.55 -7.49 -1.22
CA ALA A 93 16.92 -8.42 -2.17
C ALA A 93 15.93 -9.38 -1.49
N ASP A 94 16.32 -9.93 -0.34
CA ASP A 94 15.51 -10.90 0.42
C ASP A 94 14.27 -10.28 1.09
N ASN A 95 14.26 -8.93 1.18
CA ASN A 95 13.20 -8.17 1.82
C ASN A 95 12.08 -7.75 0.85
N VAL A 96 12.16 -8.11 -0.44
CA VAL A 96 11.13 -7.78 -1.43
C VAL A 96 10.62 -9.06 -2.07
N LYS A 97 9.32 -9.34 -1.87
CA LYS A 97 8.66 -10.53 -2.41
C LYS A 97 7.44 -10.15 -3.22
N VAL A 98 7.30 -10.76 -4.38
CA VAL A 98 6.11 -10.61 -5.23
C VAL A 98 5.26 -11.86 -5.08
N THR A 99 3.99 -11.69 -4.76
CA THR A 99 3.01 -12.77 -4.67
C THR A 99 1.88 -12.48 -5.64
N ASN A 100 1.44 -13.48 -6.41
CA ASN A 100 0.22 -13.34 -7.20
C ASN A 100 -0.97 -13.60 -6.28
N GLU A 101 -2.01 -12.77 -6.34
CA GLU A 101 -3.31 -13.18 -5.78
C GLU A 101 -3.80 -14.41 -6.59
N LYS A 102 -4.24 -15.44 -5.87
CA LYS A 102 -4.74 -16.70 -6.43
C LYS A 102 -6.22 -16.58 -6.78
#